data_AF-A0A947QQX7-F1
#
_entry.id   AF-A0A947QQX7-F1
#
_cell.length_a   1.000
_cell.length_b   1.000
_cell.length_c   1.000
_cell.angle_alpha   90.00
_cell.angle_beta   90.00
_cell.angle_gamma   90.00
#
_symmetry.space_group_name_H-M   'P 1'
#
loop_
_entity.id
_entity.type
_entity.pdbx_description
1 polymer ?
#
loop_
_entity_poly.entity_id
_entity_poly.type
_entity_poly.pdbx_seq_one_letter_code
_entity_poly.pdbx_strand_id
1 'polypeptide(L)'
;MKKNKTIAILVVSGSLVGVLGIAGVFGIGRVLAEDSLDGYPKIIQNLAEKFGLNPDEVAQVFEDTRDERIDEHLDQLVENGEITSEQKDLIITKMEEVQAKIEEIRGQEMTADERRDAMQEVWQELRDWANENDIPMYALRIGPRAGLRMKMMDSECDFGHR
;
A
#
# COMPACT_ATOMS: atom_id res chain seq x y z
N MET A 1 -21.54 42.30 43.73
CA MET A 1 -20.13 41.90 43.92
C MET A 1 -19.87 40.58 43.21
N LYS A 2 -18.70 40.48 42.57
CA LYS A 2 -18.01 39.29 42.04
C LYS A 2 -18.52 38.66 40.73
N LYS A 3 -17.57 38.60 39.78
CA LYS A 3 -17.60 38.05 38.42
C LYS A 3 -17.05 36.63 38.45
N ASN A 4 -17.52 35.74 37.58
CA ASN A 4 -16.69 34.72 36.92
C ASN A 4 -17.44 33.93 35.83
N LYS A 5 -16.72 33.80 34.70
CA LYS A 5 -17.05 33.10 33.45
C LYS A 5 -16.58 31.65 33.56
N THR A 6 -17.34 30.69 33.00
CA THR A 6 -16.82 29.57 32.19
C THR A 6 -17.95 28.93 31.40
N ILE A 7 -17.76 28.81 30.07
CA ILE A 7 -18.59 28.04 29.15
C ILE A 7 -18.05 26.59 29.15
N ALA A 8 -18.92 25.61 29.36
CA ALA A 8 -18.63 24.21 29.10
C ALA A 8 -19.91 23.56 28.53
N ILE A 9 -19.93 23.35 27.22
CA ILE A 9 -20.96 22.57 26.54
C ILE A 9 -20.59 21.10 26.73
N LEU A 10 -21.32 20.43 27.62
CA LEU A 10 -21.27 18.99 27.81
C LEU A 10 -22.11 18.31 26.72
N VAL A 11 -21.45 17.37 26.03
CA VAL A 11 -22.04 16.36 25.15
C VAL A 11 -23.17 15.64 25.90
N VAL A 12 -24.38 15.64 25.33
CA VAL A 12 -25.48 14.77 25.75
C VAL A 12 -25.91 13.94 24.54
N SER A 13 -25.98 12.64 24.81
CA SER A 13 -26.34 11.50 23.99
C SER A 13 -27.74 11.59 23.35
N GLY A 14 -27.95 10.81 22.29
CA GLY A 14 -29.31 10.46 21.85
C GLY A 14 -29.39 9.94 20.42
N SER A 15 -29.41 8.62 20.27
CA SER A 15 -29.74 7.90 19.04
C SER A 15 -31.05 8.38 18.41
N LEU A 16 -31.10 8.51 17.08
CA LEU A 16 -32.37 8.40 16.34
C LEU A 16 -32.13 7.75 14.96
N VAL A 17 -32.69 6.55 14.79
CA VAL A 17 -32.94 5.94 13.49
C VAL A 17 -33.98 6.80 12.78
N GLY A 18 -33.68 7.28 11.58
CA GLY A 18 -34.60 8.03 10.73
C GLY A 18 -34.49 7.56 9.28
N VAL A 19 -35.37 6.64 8.88
CA VAL A 19 -35.65 6.38 7.47
C VAL A 19 -36.46 7.56 6.95
N LEU A 20 -35.88 8.35 6.04
CA LEU A 20 -36.60 9.29 5.20
C LEU A 20 -36.30 8.97 3.74
N GLY A 21 -37.24 8.29 3.10
CA GLY A 21 -37.32 8.23 1.66
C GLY A 21 -37.81 9.57 1.10
N ILE A 22 -37.03 10.16 0.21
CA ILE A 22 -37.50 11.16 -0.75
C ILE A 22 -36.96 10.74 -2.12
N ALA A 23 -37.89 10.38 -3.00
CA ALA A 23 -37.65 10.20 -4.43
C ALA A 23 -37.75 11.57 -5.14
N GLY A 24 -36.90 11.79 -6.16
CA GLY A 24 -37.00 12.90 -7.11
C GLY A 24 -35.81 13.89 -7.05
N VAL A 25 -34.67 13.64 -7.69
CA VAL A 25 -34.35 13.80 -9.14
C VAL A 25 -33.52 15.09 -9.41
N PHE A 26 -32.38 14.89 -10.11
CA PHE A 26 -31.40 15.85 -10.65
C PHE A 26 -30.50 16.62 -9.68
N GLY A 27 -29.29 16.08 -9.48
CA GLY A 27 -28.18 16.81 -8.86
C GLY A 27 -27.00 15.98 -8.38
N ILE A 28 -26.74 14.78 -8.92
CA ILE A 28 -25.49 14.06 -8.65
C ILE A 28 -24.41 14.69 -9.54
N GLY A 29 -23.96 15.87 -9.13
CA GLY A 29 -22.79 16.53 -9.68
C GLY A 29 -21.79 16.69 -8.56
N ARG A 30 -21.09 15.58 -8.23
CA ARG A 30 -19.62 15.45 -8.08
C ARG A 30 -19.28 13.98 -7.74
N VAL A 31 -19.24 13.11 -8.75
CA VAL A 31 -18.20 12.08 -8.79
C VAL A 31 -17.34 12.49 -9.97
N LEU A 32 -16.28 13.23 -9.67
CA LEU A 32 -15.16 13.38 -10.60
C LEU A 32 -14.28 12.16 -10.37
N ALA A 33 -14.68 11.01 -10.91
CA ALA A 33 -13.70 10.05 -11.38
C ALA A 33 -13.60 10.34 -12.87
N GLU A 34 -12.65 11.18 -13.23
CA GLU A 34 -12.24 11.31 -14.62
C GLU A 34 -11.71 9.93 -15.00
N ASP A 35 -12.51 9.24 -15.83
CA ASP A 35 -12.42 7.84 -16.26
C ASP A 35 -11.21 7.63 -17.17
N SER A 36 -10.04 7.93 -16.62
CA SER A 36 -8.76 7.64 -17.24
C SER A 36 -8.41 6.23 -16.81
N LEU A 37 -8.85 5.25 -17.62
CA LEU A 37 -8.36 3.86 -17.60
C LEU A 37 -6.81 3.79 -17.51
N ASP A 38 -6.12 4.86 -17.90
CA ASP A 38 -4.68 5.09 -17.79
C ASP A 38 -4.08 4.85 -16.38
N GLY A 39 -4.86 4.95 -15.30
CA GLY A 39 -4.40 4.63 -13.95
C GLY A 39 -4.25 3.13 -13.67
N TYR A 40 -4.95 2.29 -14.44
CA TYR A 40 -4.99 0.85 -14.20
C TYR A 40 -4.00 0.06 -15.09
N PRO A 41 -3.41 -1.03 -14.60
CA PRO A 41 -2.70 -1.99 -15.43
C PRO A 41 -3.55 -2.43 -16.65
N LYS A 42 -2.92 -2.55 -17.82
CA LYS A 42 -3.59 -2.94 -19.08
C LYS A 42 -4.43 -4.22 -18.98
N ILE A 43 -4.08 -5.12 -18.06
CA ILE A 43 -4.86 -6.35 -17.83
C ILE A 43 -6.24 -6.06 -17.23
N ILE A 44 -6.33 -5.12 -16.29
CA ILE A 44 -7.60 -4.70 -15.67
C ILE A 44 -8.47 -4.00 -16.71
N GLN A 45 -7.89 -3.07 -17.48
CA GLN A 45 -8.59 -2.39 -18.57
C GLN A 45 -9.17 -3.39 -19.59
N ASN A 46 -8.34 -4.32 -20.09
CA ASN A 46 -8.77 -5.33 -21.06
C ASN A 46 -9.86 -6.27 -20.53
N LEU A 47 -9.80 -6.65 -19.24
CA LEU A 47 -10.83 -7.48 -18.61
C LEU A 47 -12.15 -6.72 -18.45
N ALA A 48 -12.08 -5.46 -17.98
CA ALA A 48 -13.24 -4.60 -17.83
C ALA A 48 -13.94 -4.38 -19.18
N GLU A 49 -13.19 -4.01 -20.22
CA GLU A 49 -13.73 -3.78 -21.56
C GLU A 49 -14.32 -5.06 -22.19
N LYS A 50 -13.60 -6.19 -22.10
CA LYS A 50 -14.02 -7.44 -22.77
C LYS A 50 -15.29 -8.03 -22.17
N PHE A 51 -15.49 -7.87 -20.87
CA PHE A 51 -16.62 -8.46 -20.14
C PHE A 51 -17.66 -7.43 -19.68
N GLY A 52 -17.45 -6.15 -19.97
CA GLY A 52 -18.34 -5.06 -19.55
C GLY A 52 -18.40 -4.91 -18.02
N LEU A 53 -17.28 -5.10 -17.33
CA LEU A 53 -17.17 -4.96 -15.88
C LEU A 53 -16.75 -3.54 -15.49
N ASN A 54 -16.99 -3.16 -14.24
CA ASN A 54 -16.48 -1.91 -13.69
C ASN A 54 -14.95 -2.04 -13.44
N PRO A 55 -14.09 -1.18 -14.04
CA PRO A 55 -12.64 -1.22 -13.82
C PRO A 55 -12.23 -1.11 -12.36
N ASP A 56 -12.92 -0.30 -11.57
CA ASP A 56 -12.61 -0.09 -10.15
C ASP A 56 -12.86 -1.36 -9.34
N GLU A 57 -13.97 -2.06 -9.61
CA GLU A 57 -14.28 -3.34 -8.95
C GLU A 57 -13.29 -4.43 -9.34
N VAL A 58 -12.85 -4.46 -10.60
CA VAL A 58 -11.82 -5.40 -11.05
C VAL A 58 -10.48 -5.07 -10.39
N ALA A 59 -10.10 -3.80 -10.29
CA ALA A 59 -8.89 -3.39 -9.59
C ALA A 59 -8.90 -3.82 -8.12
N GLN A 60 -10.02 -3.57 -7.41
CA GLN A 60 -10.19 -3.96 -6.02
C GLN A 60 -9.99 -5.47 -5.83
N VAL A 61 -10.56 -6.32 -6.70
CA VAL A 61 -10.38 -7.78 -6.60
C VAL A 61 -8.90 -8.18 -6.72
N PHE A 62 -8.14 -7.51 -7.59
CA PHE A 62 -6.71 -7.77 -7.72
C PHE A 62 -5.91 -7.30 -6.50
N GLU A 63 -6.28 -6.16 -5.90
CA GLU A 63 -5.70 -5.65 -4.66
C GLU A 63 -5.98 -6.62 -3.50
N ASP A 64 -7.25 -6.96 -3.28
CA ASP A 64 -7.67 -7.92 -2.25
C ASP A 64 -6.93 -9.26 -2.39
N THR A 65 -6.88 -9.81 -3.62
CA THR A 65 -6.16 -11.08 -3.89
C THR A 65 -4.66 -10.94 -3.65
N ARG A 66 -4.06 -9.79 -3.94
CA ARG A 66 -2.63 -9.55 -3.71
C ARG A 66 -2.36 -9.52 -2.21
N ASP A 67 -3.21 -8.84 -1.46
CA ASP A 67 -3.06 -8.63 -0.03
C ASP A 67 -3.29 -9.92 0.74
N GLU A 68 -4.32 -10.71 0.39
CA GLU A 68 -4.51 -12.08 0.90
C GLU A 68 -3.27 -12.94 0.69
N ARG A 69 -2.68 -12.93 -0.51
CA ARG A 69 -1.47 -13.72 -0.81
C ARG A 69 -0.22 -13.25 -0.06
N ILE A 70 -0.16 -11.97 0.32
CA ILE A 70 0.93 -11.44 1.14
C ILE A 70 0.71 -11.87 2.59
N ASP A 71 -0.51 -11.72 3.08
CA ASP A 71 -0.91 -12.08 4.43
C ASP A 71 -0.66 -13.57 4.71
N GLU A 72 -1.13 -14.45 3.82
CA GLU A 72 -0.88 -15.90 3.87
C GLU A 72 0.61 -16.25 3.90
N HIS A 73 1.43 -15.51 3.13
CA HIS A 73 2.86 -15.75 3.11
C HIS A 73 3.52 -15.35 4.42
N LEU A 74 3.17 -14.18 4.97
CA LEU A 74 3.71 -13.72 6.24
C LEU A 74 3.24 -14.62 7.39
N ASP A 75 2.01 -15.12 7.36
CA ASP A 75 1.53 -16.13 8.30
C ASP A 75 2.38 -17.39 8.27
N GLN A 76 2.71 -17.90 7.08
CA GLN A 76 3.61 -19.05 6.96
C GLN A 76 5.01 -18.76 7.56
N LEU A 77 5.53 -17.55 7.39
CA LEU A 77 6.81 -17.16 7.99
C LEU A 77 6.72 -17.05 9.52
N VAL A 78 5.59 -16.59 10.06
CA VAL A 78 5.32 -16.57 11.50
C VAL A 78 5.21 -18.00 12.04
N GLU A 79 4.47 -18.88 11.36
CA GLU A 79 4.33 -20.29 11.72
C GLU A 79 5.67 -21.03 11.70
N ASN A 80 6.53 -20.72 10.72
CA ASN A 80 7.89 -21.26 10.64
C ASN A 80 8.84 -20.66 11.68
N GLY A 81 8.43 -19.60 12.38
CA GLY A 81 9.28 -18.86 13.32
C GLY A 81 10.40 -18.06 12.65
N GLU A 82 10.27 -17.78 11.35
CA GLU A 82 11.23 -16.97 10.60
C GLU A 82 11.05 -15.47 10.89
N ILE A 83 9.83 -15.06 11.23
CA ILE A 83 9.48 -13.71 11.71
C ILE A 83 8.49 -13.81 12.88
N THR A 84 8.31 -12.72 13.63
CA THR A 84 7.30 -12.61 14.69
C THR A 84 5.99 -12.00 14.16
N SER A 85 4.90 -12.14 14.92
CA SER A 85 3.62 -11.46 14.61
C SER A 85 3.77 -9.93 14.58
N GLU A 86 4.61 -9.36 15.44
CA GLU A 86 4.87 -7.92 15.47
C GLU A 86 5.66 -7.49 14.22
N GLN A 87 6.61 -8.32 13.76
CA GLN A 87 7.32 -8.09 12.51
C GLN A 87 6.38 -8.19 11.30
N LYS A 88 5.41 -9.10 11.29
CA LYS A 88 4.37 -9.17 10.25
C LYS A 88 3.63 -7.83 10.10
N ASP A 89 3.15 -7.25 11.21
CA ASP A 89 2.43 -5.97 11.18
C ASP A 89 3.31 -4.81 10.67
N LEU A 90 4.58 -4.81 11.09
CA LEU A 90 5.59 -3.86 10.60
C LEU A 90 5.83 -4.01 9.09
N ILE A 91 5.92 -5.25 8.59
CA ILE A 91 6.10 -5.55 7.17
C ILE A 91 4.91 -5.02 6.37
N ILE A 92 3.68 -5.33 6.76
CA ILE A 92 2.47 -4.90 6.04
C ILE A 92 2.46 -3.37 5.89
N THR A 93 2.65 -2.65 7.00
CA THR A 93 2.74 -1.19 6.99
C THR A 93 3.84 -0.69 6.06
N LYS A 94 5.03 -1.30 6.12
CA LYS A 94 6.16 -0.88 5.29
C LYS A 94 5.94 -1.16 3.81
N MET A 95 5.27 -2.26 3.47
CA MET A 95 4.97 -2.63 2.10
C MET A 95 4.03 -1.62 1.45
N GLU A 96 3.04 -1.09 2.17
CA GLU A 96 2.15 -0.02 1.71
C GLU A 96 2.93 1.27 1.42
N GLU A 97 3.78 1.70 2.36
CA GLU A 97 4.63 2.89 2.18
C GLU A 97 5.53 2.78 0.94
N VAL A 98 6.20 1.63 0.78
CA VAL A 98 7.10 1.40 -0.35
C VAL A 98 6.33 1.31 -1.66
N GLN A 99 5.16 0.67 -1.68
CA GLN A 99 4.31 0.59 -2.86
C GLN A 99 3.92 2.00 -3.34
N ALA A 100 3.50 2.89 -2.43
CA ALA A 100 3.18 4.27 -2.75
C ALA A 100 4.38 5.03 -3.34
N LYS A 101 5.57 4.89 -2.75
CA LYS A 101 6.82 5.49 -3.31
C LYS A 101 7.12 4.98 -4.72
N ILE A 102 6.97 3.66 -4.93
CA ILE A 102 7.21 3.03 -6.24
C ILE A 102 6.23 3.55 -7.28
N GLU A 103 4.96 3.74 -6.92
CA GLU A 103 3.94 4.30 -7.81
C GLU A 103 4.20 5.76 -8.15
N GLU A 104 4.60 6.56 -7.16
CA GLU A 104 5.02 7.95 -7.39
C GLU A 104 6.17 8.02 -8.40
N ILE A 105 7.23 7.23 -8.19
CA ILE A 105 8.39 7.16 -9.10
C ILE A 105 7.97 6.70 -10.51
N ARG A 106 6.99 5.80 -10.61
CA ARG A 106 6.46 5.34 -11.91
C ARG A 106 5.63 6.39 -12.63
N GLY A 107 4.89 7.22 -11.88
CA GLY A 107 4.06 8.30 -12.40
C GLY A 107 4.84 9.55 -12.80
N GLN A 108 6.05 9.73 -12.27
CA GLN A 108 6.91 10.85 -12.61
C GLN A 108 7.56 10.70 -14.00
N GLU A 109 7.60 11.81 -14.75
CA GLU A 109 8.38 11.90 -15.98
C GLU A 109 9.87 11.97 -15.65
N MET A 110 10.59 10.87 -15.89
CA MET A 110 12.03 10.75 -15.68
C MET A 110 12.62 9.79 -16.71
N THR A 111 13.92 9.94 -16.96
CA THR A 111 14.67 9.02 -17.80
C THR A 111 14.74 7.63 -17.18
N ALA A 112 15.10 6.63 -17.99
CA ALA A 112 15.25 5.27 -17.49
C ALA A 112 16.35 5.14 -16.42
N ASP A 113 17.44 5.91 -16.56
CA ASP A 113 18.55 5.92 -15.59
C ASP A 113 18.13 6.60 -14.28
N GLU A 114 17.47 7.77 -14.34
CA GLU A 114 16.94 8.44 -13.14
C GLU A 114 15.93 7.55 -12.40
N ARG A 115 15.04 6.86 -13.13
CA ARG A 115 14.09 5.91 -12.53
C ARG A 115 14.79 4.75 -11.86
N ARG A 116 15.84 4.22 -12.48
CA ARG A 116 16.63 3.12 -11.90
C ARG A 116 17.28 3.58 -10.61
N ASP A 117 17.87 4.77 -10.61
CA ASP A 117 18.61 5.30 -9.46
C ASP A 117 17.64 5.63 -8.31
N ALA A 118 16.50 6.26 -8.58
CA ALA A 118 15.43 6.47 -7.59
C ALA A 118 14.90 5.16 -7.00
N MET A 119 14.72 4.13 -7.84
CA MET A 119 14.31 2.82 -7.37
C MET A 119 15.41 2.14 -6.52
N GLN A 120 16.69 2.34 -6.84
CA GLN A 120 17.82 1.86 -6.03
C GLN A 120 17.84 2.50 -4.65
N GLU A 121 17.54 3.80 -4.54
CA GLU A 121 17.42 4.48 -3.25
C GLU A 121 16.31 3.86 -2.39
N VAL A 122 15.13 3.62 -2.96
CA VAL A 122 14.04 2.90 -2.28
C VAL A 122 14.48 1.51 -1.80
N TRP A 123 15.25 0.78 -2.61
CA TRP A 123 15.80 -0.53 -2.20
C TRP A 123 16.80 -0.45 -1.06
N GLN A 124 17.64 0.58 -1.04
CA GLN A 124 18.60 0.80 0.05
C GLN A 124 17.87 1.14 1.34
N GLU A 125 16.94 2.08 1.30
CA GLU A 125 16.10 2.43 2.45
C GLU A 125 15.35 1.21 3.01
N LEU A 126 14.78 0.39 2.12
CA LEU A 126 14.05 -0.81 2.54
C LEU A 126 14.98 -1.86 3.16
N ARG A 127 16.19 -2.02 2.62
CA ARG A 127 17.20 -2.92 3.17
C ARG A 127 17.65 -2.48 4.56
N ASP A 128 17.94 -1.20 4.73
CA ASP A 128 18.39 -0.67 6.00
C ASP A 128 17.30 -0.82 7.05
N TRP A 129 16.05 -0.46 6.70
CA TRP A 129 14.89 -0.70 7.56
C TRP A 129 14.72 -2.17 7.93
N ALA A 130 14.86 -3.09 6.98
CA ALA A 130 14.72 -4.52 7.25
C ALA A 130 15.81 -5.02 8.21
N ASN A 131 17.06 -4.59 8.03
CA ASN A 131 18.16 -4.92 8.91
C ASN A 131 17.96 -4.35 10.32
N GLU A 132 17.50 -3.12 10.45
CA GLU A 132 17.23 -2.47 11.75
C GLU A 132 16.12 -3.17 12.54
N ASN A 133 15.20 -3.84 11.86
CA ASN A 133 14.07 -4.54 12.47
C ASN A 133 14.24 -6.07 12.51
N ASP A 134 15.44 -6.57 12.19
CA ASP A 134 15.75 -8.00 12.10
C ASP A 134 14.78 -8.78 11.19
N ILE A 135 14.32 -8.12 10.11
CA ILE A 135 13.38 -8.69 9.13
C ILE A 135 14.17 -9.22 7.93
N PRO A 136 13.98 -10.49 7.55
CA PRO A 136 14.59 -11.01 6.34
C PRO A 136 14.01 -10.34 5.10
N MET A 137 14.88 -9.82 4.22
CA MET A 137 14.47 -9.14 2.99
C MET A 137 13.59 -9.98 2.05
N TYR A 138 13.66 -11.31 2.12
CA TYR A 138 12.78 -12.17 1.31
C TYR A 138 11.31 -12.10 1.77
N ALA A 139 11.05 -11.78 3.04
CA ALA A 139 9.69 -11.66 3.58
C ALA A 139 8.93 -10.48 2.97
N LEU A 140 9.65 -9.45 2.52
CA LEU A 140 9.04 -8.23 1.99
C LEU A 140 8.45 -8.41 0.60
N ARG A 141 8.88 -9.42 -0.17
CA ARG A 141 8.41 -9.76 -1.53
C ARG A 141 8.31 -8.59 -2.53
N ILE A 142 8.90 -7.44 -2.23
CA ILE A 142 8.99 -6.28 -3.11
C ILE A 142 10.34 -6.43 -3.83
N GLY A 143 10.33 -6.60 -5.17
CA GLY A 143 11.56 -6.49 -5.97
C GLY A 143 11.62 -7.23 -7.30
N PRO A 144 12.51 -6.78 -8.21
CA PRO A 144 12.55 -7.22 -9.61
C PRO A 144 12.90 -8.71 -9.80
N ARG A 145 13.34 -9.41 -8.75
CA ARG A 145 13.46 -10.88 -8.68
C ARG A 145 13.44 -11.33 -7.23
N ALA A 146 12.24 -11.51 -6.67
CA ALA A 146 11.98 -11.95 -5.29
C ALA A 146 12.45 -13.40 -4.96
N GLY A 147 13.67 -13.80 -5.35
CA GLY A 147 14.23 -15.09 -4.94
C GLY A 147 15.58 -15.51 -5.53
N LEU A 148 16.11 -14.84 -6.57
CA LEU A 148 17.24 -15.39 -7.35
C LEU A 148 18.51 -14.53 -7.40
N ARG A 149 18.58 -13.41 -6.67
CA ARG A 149 19.78 -12.54 -6.66
C ARG A 149 20.19 -12.00 -5.28
N MET A 150 19.44 -12.26 -4.20
CA MET A 150 19.80 -11.75 -2.87
C MET A 150 21.07 -12.41 -2.32
N LYS A 151 21.22 -13.73 -2.52
CA LYS A 151 22.34 -14.54 -2.00
C LYS A 151 23.73 -14.11 -2.51
N MET A 152 23.80 -13.23 -3.51
CA MET A 152 25.07 -12.70 -4.04
C MET A 152 25.39 -11.28 -3.57
N MET A 153 24.40 -10.47 -3.16
CA MET A 153 24.64 -9.09 -2.73
C MET A 153 25.06 -8.98 -1.27
N ASP A 154 24.65 -9.93 -0.42
CA ASP A 154 25.12 -9.96 0.98
C ASP A 154 26.61 -10.35 1.07
N SER A 155 27.12 -11.08 0.06
CA SER A 155 28.54 -11.44 -0.08
C SER A 155 29.42 -10.36 -0.72
N GLU A 156 28.84 -9.33 -1.37
CA GLU A 156 29.61 -8.26 -2.02
C GLU A 156 29.80 -7.03 -1.12
N CYS A 157 29.03 -6.90 -0.03
CA CYS A 157 29.25 -5.85 0.98
C CYS A 157 30.35 -6.18 2.01
N ASP A 158 30.91 -7.40 2.03
CA ASP A 158 32.01 -7.80 2.92
C ASP A 158 33.42 -7.66 2.28
N PHE A 159 33.51 -7.19 1.02
CA PHE A 159 34.78 -6.95 0.32
C PHE A 159 35.23 -5.47 0.38
N GLY A 160 35.05 -4.84 1.54
CA GLY A 160 35.41 -3.44 1.79
C GLY A 160 36.41 -3.18 2.91
N HIS A 161 36.88 -4.21 3.62
CA HIS A 161 37.92 -4.06 4.64
C HIS A 161 38.92 -5.23 4.59
N ARG A 162 39.89 -5.14 3.68
CA ARG A 162 41.25 -5.64 3.94
C ARG A 162 42.29 -4.94 3.09
#